data_AF-F8L783-F1
#
_entry.id   AF-F8L783-F1
#
_cell.length_a   1.000
_cell.length_b   1.000
_cell.length_c   1.000
_cell.angle_alpha   90.00
_cell.angle_beta   90.00
_cell.angle_gamma   90.00
#
_symmetry.space_group_name_H-M   'P 1'
#
loop_
_entity.id
_entity.type
_entity.pdbx_description
1 polymer ?
#
loop_
_entity_poly.entity_id
_entity_poly.type
_entity_poly.pdbx_seq_one_letter_code
_entity_poly.pdbx_strand_id
1 'polypeptide(L)'
;MAEETLSPEEQPIFLRAEKALKLLDPKSPDQKQLSQFLHDMLELHAFHLQRAAKNLDKYSISPLYLKRMERLDRLSPEKAPKVYEAIYEFVVSYCVNSGGVGTEKNGAVSANTSHFLIHPTLGKKASLFKPLSDKPSPFPGVNNAAVAQRQVGAYLLSRMHGSFVDVPLSTLSYRDEEIGSLQTFRKSSGELNALPPIDRFKLGAEEVQLAGVFRGRLYDGDGHLGNVLFKKREGKVELTHIDLDYILPCISTHENQPQIKMGWRFWPQMDKPFQPKVIKYLQTINPQEERKNLEGLPAPLTKESLDLLEATTAAFQIGAEIGLTPGEVVDYLDSTSFKSALAFAFESETPIEEFIGEAVLQGLKESKVNADHASRVISELTEKIQKNPKDEELIGNAVFQLENFVHEGPESWRNAVKLARECIFLGVSDKDVLNLIKPLQNYARSNPVVMYAAIESLADSLDVAGKVESAKVIREWLVMNLS
;
A
#
# COMPACT_ATOMS: atom_id res chain seq x y z
N MET A 1 33.27 13.52 24.54
CA MET A 1 33.22 14.94 24.11
C MET A 1 31.89 15.35 23.48
N ALA A 2 31.18 14.49 22.72
CA ALA A 2 29.84 14.83 22.20
C ALA A 2 28.72 14.67 23.24
N GLU A 3 28.81 13.70 24.16
CA GLU A 3 27.78 13.41 25.17
C GLU A 3 27.43 14.59 26.11
N GLU A 4 28.40 15.45 26.43
CA GLU A 4 28.21 16.59 27.34
C GLU A 4 27.52 17.80 26.69
N THR A 5 27.32 17.79 25.37
CA THR A 5 26.76 18.90 24.59
C THR A 5 25.46 18.57 23.86
N LEU A 6 25.01 17.31 23.91
CA LEU A 6 23.77 16.88 23.25
C LEU A 6 22.58 17.14 24.17
N SER A 7 21.46 17.64 23.61
CA SER A 7 20.23 17.72 24.38
C SER A 7 19.77 16.31 24.80
N PRO A 8 18.97 16.16 25.88
CA PRO A 8 18.39 14.88 26.26
C PRO A 8 17.63 14.17 25.13
N GLU A 9 17.13 14.92 24.13
CA GLU A 9 16.41 14.39 22.96
C GLU A 9 17.35 13.87 21.86
N GLU A 10 18.59 14.38 21.79
CA GLU A 10 19.57 14.05 20.75
C GLU A 10 20.48 12.84 21.12
N GLN A 11 20.66 12.59 22.42
CA GLN A 11 21.46 11.46 22.93
C GLN A 11 21.01 10.08 22.41
N PRO A 12 19.70 9.76 22.32
CA PRO A 12 19.24 8.45 21.81
C PRO A 12 19.57 8.22 20.33
N ILE A 13 19.68 9.27 19.52
CA ILE A 13 19.99 9.18 18.08
C ILE A 13 21.48 8.87 17.90
N PHE A 14 22.34 9.56 18.66
CA PHE A 14 23.79 9.34 18.62
C PHE A 14 24.17 7.92 19.10
N LEU A 15 23.53 7.44 20.18
CA LEU A 15 23.72 6.08 20.68
C LEU A 15 23.29 5.02 19.65
N ARG A 16 22.22 5.27 18.88
CA ARG A 16 21.73 4.36 17.83
C ARG A 16 22.69 4.31 16.65
N ALA A 17 23.20 5.46 16.20
CA ALA A 17 24.19 5.52 15.13
C ALA A 17 25.51 4.84 15.52
N GLU A 18 25.96 5.00 16.77
CA GLU A 18 27.13 4.32 17.30
C GLU A 18 26.93 2.79 17.43
N LYS A 19 25.73 2.35 17.83
CA LYS A 19 25.34 0.92 17.78
C LYS A 19 25.32 0.38 16.35
N ALA A 20 24.81 1.15 15.39
CA ALA A 20 24.79 0.76 13.98
C ALA A 20 26.21 0.61 13.40
N LEU A 21 27.14 1.49 13.80
CA LEU A 21 28.57 1.38 13.46
C LEU A 21 29.19 0.08 13.98
N LYS A 22 28.82 -0.36 15.19
CA LYS A 22 29.31 -1.61 15.80
C LYS A 22 28.75 -2.87 15.13
N LEU A 23 27.70 -2.75 14.30
CA LEU A 23 27.09 -3.86 13.55
C LEU A 23 27.70 -4.05 12.16
N LEU A 24 28.65 -3.21 11.73
CA LEU A 24 29.32 -3.33 10.43
C LEU A 24 30.56 -4.22 10.52
N ASP A 25 30.71 -5.15 9.58
CA ASP A 25 31.94 -5.92 9.40
C ASP A 25 32.99 -5.05 8.70
N PRO A 26 34.10 -4.69 9.38
CA PRO A 26 35.13 -3.82 8.82
C PRO A 26 35.88 -4.44 7.63
N LYS A 27 35.70 -5.73 7.35
CA LYS A 27 36.34 -6.45 6.23
C LYS A 27 35.55 -6.35 4.93
N SER A 28 34.27 -5.99 4.96
CA SER A 28 33.47 -5.79 3.75
C SER A 28 33.77 -4.42 3.13
N PRO A 29 34.22 -4.32 1.86
CA PRO A 29 34.55 -3.04 1.21
C PRO A 29 33.38 -2.05 1.19
N ASP A 30 32.17 -2.56 0.97
CA ASP A 30 30.93 -1.77 0.96
C ASP A 30 30.59 -1.27 2.38
N GLN A 31 30.78 -2.11 3.41
CA GLN A 31 30.51 -1.74 4.80
C GLN A 31 31.59 -0.84 5.40
N LYS A 32 32.84 -0.94 4.94
CA LYS A 32 33.93 -0.02 5.30
C LYS A 32 33.66 1.39 4.74
N GLN A 33 33.18 1.50 3.50
CA GLN A 33 32.75 2.78 2.94
C GLN A 33 31.56 3.37 3.69
N LEU A 34 30.62 2.52 4.11
CA LEU A 34 29.44 2.90 4.86
C LEU A 34 29.75 3.31 6.30
N SER A 35 30.68 2.61 6.96
CA SER A 35 31.21 2.95 8.29
C SER A 35 31.97 4.28 8.26
N GLN A 36 32.85 4.48 7.27
CA GLN A 36 33.53 5.76 7.09
C GLN A 36 32.54 6.88 6.80
N PHE A 37 31.51 6.63 5.98
CA PHE A 37 30.47 7.60 5.70
C PHE A 37 29.67 7.99 6.96
N LEU A 38 29.26 7.01 7.77
CA LEU A 38 28.59 7.25 9.07
C LEU A 38 29.48 8.06 10.02
N HIS A 39 30.75 7.69 10.15
CA HIS A 39 31.72 8.38 11.00
C HIS A 39 31.91 9.83 10.52
N ASP A 40 32.07 10.03 9.22
CA ASP A 40 32.18 11.33 8.58
C ASP A 40 30.93 12.21 8.77
N MET A 41 29.73 11.60 8.82
CA MET A 41 28.46 12.29 9.05
C MET A 41 28.28 12.66 10.52
N LEU A 42 28.62 11.77 11.45
CA LEU A 42 28.58 12.02 12.89
C LEU A 42 29.58 13.12 13.29
N GLU A 43 30.79 13.11 12.73
CA GLU A 43 31.77 14.20 12.92
C GLU A 43 31.26 15.53 12.37
N LEU A 44 30.64 15.52 11.18
CA LEU A 44 30.09 16.74 10.61
C LEU A 44 28.89 17.27 11.40
N HIS A 45 28.09 16.39 12.00
CA HIS A 45 27.02 16.76 12.93
C HIS A 45 27.56 17.40 14.19
N ALA A 46 28.53 16.75 14.84
CA ALA A 46 29.15 17.26 16.05
C ALA A 46 29.76 18.64 15.76
N PHE A 47 30.35 18.82 14.59
CA PHE A 47 30.84 20.11 14.12
C PHE A 47 29.72 21.15 13.91
N HIS A 48 28.58 20.77 13.32
CA HIS A 48 27.45 21.67 13.11
C HIS A 48 26.70 22.00 14.41
N LEU A 49 26.51 21.04 15.31
CA LEU A 49 25.95 21.23 16.66
C LEU A 49 26.83 22.15 17.51
N GLN A 50 28.16 21.96 17.47
CA GLN A 50 29.12 22.87 18.13
C GLN A 50 29.09 24.30 17.56
N ARG A 51 28.68 24.48 16.30
CA ARG A 51 28.50 25.78 15.67
C ARG A 51 27.13 26.40 15.98
N ALA A 52 26.07 25.60 16.01
CA ALA A 52 24.73 26.02 16.40
C ALA A 52 24.70 26.49 17.86
N ALA A 53 25.37 25.77 18.76
CA ALA A 53 25.55 26.14 20.17
C ALA A 53 26.31 27.48 20.39
N LYS A 54 26.92 28.04 19.33
CA LYS A 54 27.69 29.30 19.37
C LYS A 54 26.95 30.50 18.76
N ASN A 55 25.65 30.39 18.44
CA ASN A 55 24.82 31.48 17.90
C ASN A 55 25.49 32.27 16.76
N LEU A 56 26.07 31.56 15.77
CA LEU A 56 26.59 32.20 14.57
C LEU A 56 25.52 32.16 13.48
N ASP A 57 24.96 33.33 13.17
CA ASP A 57 23.97 33.54 12.12
C ASP A 57 24.44 33.02 10.74
N LYS A 58 23.49 32.42 10.00
CA LYS A 58 23.53 31.96 8.59
C LYS A 58 24.33 30.67 8.31
N TYR A 59 23.58 29.57 8.26
CA TYR A 59 24.04 28.25 7.83
C TYR A 59 24.44 28.22 6.35
N SER A 60 25.74 28.02 6.07
CA SER A 60 26.23 27.52 4.78
C SER A 60 26.93 26.18 4.99
N ILE A 61 26.50 25.16 4.24
CA ILE A 61 27.03 23.79 4.36
C ILE A 61 28.34 23.65 3.56
N SER A 62 29.27 22.88 4.11
CA SER A 62 30.51 22.49 3.44
C SER A 62 30.25 21.73 2.13
N PRO A 63 30.87 22.09 1.00
CA PRO A 63 30.82 21.35 -0.27
C PRO A 63 31.15 19.84 -0.15
N LEU A 64 31.83 19.45 0.94
CA LEU A 64 32.16 18.06 1.25
C LEU A 64 30.94 17.22 1.64
N TYR A 65 29.92 17.81 2.28
CA TYR A 65 28.67 17.13 2.66
C TYR A 65 27.83 16.77 1.43
N LEU A 66 27.74 17.69 0.47
CA LEU A 66 26.99 17.51 -0.78
C LEU A 66 27.57 16.35 -1.62
N LYS A 67 28.90 16.29 -1.75
CA LYS A 67 29.61 15.23 -2.47
C LYS A 67 29.49 13.86 -1.79
N ARG A 68 29.23 13.84 -0.48
CA ARG A 68 29.02 12.62 0.31
C ARG A 68 27.58 12.11 0.18
N MET A 69 26.56 12.96 0.23
CA MET A 69 25.17 12.55 -0.02
C MET A 69 24.95 11.93 -1.41
N GLU A 70 25.62 12.43 -2.45
CA GLU A 70 25.61 11.82 -3.79
C GLU A 70 26.24 10.42 -3.86
N ARG A 71 27.06 10.04 -2.87
CA ARG A 71 27.57 8.67 -2.70
C ARG A 71 26.58 7.76 -1.99
N LEU A 72 25.71 8.28 -1.13
CA LEU A 72 24.69 7.49 -0.43
C LEU A 72 23.63 6.94 -1.39
N ASP A 73 23.21 7.76 -2.36
CA ASP A 73 22.32 7.34 -3.45
C ASP A 73 22.89 6.19 -4.32
N ARG A 74 24.21 5.94 -4.23
CA ARG A 74 24.91 4.85 -4.93
C ARG A 74 25.10 3.60 -4.08
N LEU A 75 24.85 3.67 -2.76
CA LEU A 75 24.92 2.53 -1.84
C LEU A 75 23.52 1.91 -1.76
N SER A 76 23.38 0.64 -2.17
CA SER A 76 22.08 -0.03 -2.18
C SER A 76 21.52 -0.16 -0.75
N PRO A 77 20.29 0.34 -0.47
CA PRO A 77 19.61 0.14 0.81
C PRO A 77 19.47 -1.34 1.21
N GLU A 78 19.54 -2.24 0.24
CA GLU A 78 19.39 -3.69 0.42
C GLU A 78 20.59 -4.32 1.14
N LYS A 79 21.77 -3.68 1.10
CA LYS A 79 23.02 -4.25 1.64
C LYS A 79 23.28 -3.89 3.11
N ALA A 80 22.67 -2.80 3.61
CA ALA A 80 22.87 -2.32 4.99
C ALA A 80 21.70 -1.44 5.47
N PRO A 81 20.47 -1.98 5.54
CA PRO A 81 19.25 -1.21 5.82
C PRO A 81 19.30 -0.44 7.15
N LYS A 82 19.83 -1.05 8.22
CA LYS A 82 19.97 -0.42 9.55
C LYS A 82 20.87 0.81 9.56
N VAL A 83 21.85 0.85 8.66
CA VAL A 83 22.76 1.99 8.52
C VAL A 83 22.15 3.08 7.67
N TYR A 84 21.47 2.70 6.59
CA TYR A 84 20.70 3.65 5.78
C TYR A 84 19.62 4.34 6.63
N GLU A 85 18.96 3.58 7.49
CA GLU A 85 18.01 4.07 8.49
C GLU A 85 18.65 5.06 9.47
N ALA A 86 19.78 4.70 10.09
CA ALA A 86 20.50 5.60 10.99
C ALA A 86 20.98 6.90 10.30
N ILE A 87 21.45 6.82 9.05
CA ILE A 87 21.88 7.98 8.25
C ILE A 87 20.68 8.85 7.88
N TYR A 88 19.53 8.26 7.61
CA TYR A 88 18.34 9.01 7.24
C TYR A 88 17.70 9.68 8.45
N GLU A 89 17.53 8.97 9.57
CA GLU A 89 17.11 9.57 10.85
C GLU A 89 17.99 10.78 11.19
N PHE A 90 19.29 10.64 10.95
CA PHE A 90 20.27 11.70 11.09
C PHE A 90 20.05 12.89 10.12
N VAL A 91 19.94 12.64 8.81
CA VAL A 91 19.76 13.70 7.80
C VAL A 91 18.47 14.47 8.05
N VAL A 92 17.43 13.79 8.52
CA VAL A 92 16.16 14.44 8.79
C VAL A 92 16.14 15.15 10.13
N SER A 93 16.71 14.58 11.19
CA SER A 93 16.93 15.31 12.45
C SER A 93 17.71 16.60 12.19
N TYR A 94 18.73 16.55 11.32
CA TYR A 94 19.40 17.75 10.85
C TYR A 94 18.47 18.71 10.09
N CYS A 95 17.64 18.24 9.15
CA CYS A 95 16.71 19.10 8.40
C CYS A 95 15.66 19.77 9.31
N VAL A 96 15.16 19.06 10.32
CA VAL A 96 14.22 19.57 11.33
C VAL A 96 14.92 20.61 12.21
N ASN A 97 16.10 20.29 12.75
CA ASN A 97 16.79 21.14 13.72
C ASN A 97 17.52 22.34 13.09
N SER A 98 17.83 22.31 11.79
CA SER A 98 18.52 23.41 11.07
C SER A 98 17.59 24.45 10.45
N GLY A 99 16.29 24.42 10.79
CA GLY A 99 15.31 25.39 10.29
C GLY A 99 14.87 25.13 8.84
N GLY A 100 14.80 23.86 8.43
CA GLY A 100 14.21 23.50 7.14
C GLY A 100 12.79 24.05 7.02
N VAL A 101 12.53 24.89 6.02
CA VAL A 101 11.22 25.50 5.82
C VAL A 101 10.25 24.42 5.35
N GLY A 102 9.28 24.08 6.21
CA GLY A 102 8.14 23.24 5.83
C GLY A 102 7.24 24.01 4.88
N THR A 103 7.14 23.58 3.61
CA THR A 103 6.10 24.10 2.72
C THR A 103 4.90 23.16 2.77
N GLU A 104 3.69 23.70 2.97
CA GLU A 104 2.46 22.92 2.90
C GLU A 104 2.34 22.20 1.55
N LYS A 105 1.81 20.98 1.58
CA LYS A 105 1.42 20.26 0.36
C LYS A 105 0.17 20.91 -0.22
N ASN A 106 0.34 21.87 -1.15
CA ASN A 106 -0.77 22.41 -1.93
C ASN A 106 -1.49 21.27 -2.69
N GLY A 107 -2.80 21.13 -2.49
CA GLY A 107 -3.67 20.24 -3.27
C GLY A 107 -3.98 18.86 -2.69
N ALA A 108 -3.67 18.57 -1.41
CA ALA A 108 -4.06 17.31 -0.77
C ALA A 108 -5.29 17.46 0.13
N VAL A 109 -6.28 16.59 -0.05
CA VAL A 109 -7.39 16.39 0.89
C VAL A 109 -6.91 15.44 1.99
N SER A 110 -6.01 15.88 2.86
CA SER A 110 -5.68 15.12 4.07
C SER A 110 -6.18 15.89 5.29
N ALA A 111 -6.91 15.23 6.18
CA ALA A 111 -7.37 15.81 7.45
C ALA A 111 -6.22 16.34 8.33
N ASN A 112 -4.99 15.90 8.03
CA ASN A 112 -3.74 16.26 8.69
C ASN A 112 -2.86 17.06 7.72
N THR A 113 -2.45 18.26 8.11
CA THR A 113 -1.53 19.11 7.35
C THR A 113 -0.19 18.41 7.18
N SER A 114 0.11 17.92 5.98
CA SER A 114 1.38 17.27 5.66
C SER A 114 2.41 18.30 5.19
N HIS A 115 3.64 18.21 5.68
CA HIS A 115 4.70 19.17 5.41
C HIS A 115 5.85 18.52 4.66
N PHE A 116 6.22 19.07 3.49
CA PHE A 116 7.50 18.69 2.89
C PHE A 116 8.63 19.37 3.64
N LEU A 117 9.58 18.58 4.13
CA LEU A 117 10.84 19.11 4.65
C LEU A 117 11.80 19.30 3.48
N ILE A 118 12.20 20.55 3.27
CA ILE A 118 13.14 20.92 2.22
C ILE A 118 14.55 20.87 2.82
N HIS A 119 15.44 20.15 2.15
CA HIS A 119 16.84 20.15 2.51
C HIS A 119 17.40 21.58 2.37
N PRO A 120 17.90 22.20 3.46
CA PRO A 120 18.15 23.65 3.53
C PRO A 120 19.16 24.14 2.50
N THR A 121 20.14 23.31 2.11
CA THR A 121 21.14 23.68 1.11
C THR A 121 20.82 23.23 -0.32
N LEU A 122 20.13 22.11 -0.49
CA LEU A 122 19.84 21.58 -1.81
C LEU A 122 18.58 22.21 -2.41
N GLY A 123 17.72 22.82 -1.58
CA GLY A 123 16.41 23.32 -1.99
C GLY A 123 15.49 22.19 -2.50
N LYS A 124 15.80 20.93 -2.17
CA LYS A 124 15.07 19.74 -2.63
C LYS A 124 14.26 19.15 -1.49
N LYS A 125 13.10 18.57 -1.83
CA LYS A 125 12.30 17.77 -0.91
C LYS A 125 13.14 16.59 -0.40
N ALA A 126 13.28 16.48 0.91
CA ALA A 126 14.02 15.41 1.58
C ALA A 126 13.07 14.38 2.20
N SER A 127 12.01 14.87 2.83
CA SER A 127 11.04 14.04 3.54
C SER A 127 9.66 14.68 3.59
N LEU A 128 8.68 13.88 3.96
CA LEU A 128 7.33 14.29 4.27
C LEU A 128 7.09 14.03 5.75
N PHE A 129 6.74 15.08 6.49
CA PHE A 129 6.31 14.98 7.88
C PHE A 129 4.79 15.08 7.96
N LYS A 130 4.17 14.10 8.61
CA LYS A 130 2.75 14.09 8.92
C LYS A 130 2.58 14.10 10.44
N PRO A 131 2.15 15.23 11.05
CA PRO A 131 1.94 15.28 12.48
C PRO A 131 0.84 14.31 12.89
N LEU A 132 0.91 13.83 14.12
CA LEU A 132 -0.24 13.21 14.78
C LEU A 132 -1.37 14.23 14.83
N SER A 133 -2.60 13.71 14.72
CA SER A 133 -3.78 14.54 14.70
C SER A 133 -4.82 13.94 15.61
N ASP A 134 -5.38 14.79 16.47
CA ASP A 134 -6.46 14.42 17.37
C ASP A 134 -7.84 14.56 16.71
N LYS A 135 -7.87 14.99 15.44
CA LYS A 135 -9.14 15.06 14.69
C LYS A 135 -9.69 13.66 14.47
N PRO A 136 -11.02 13.47 14.44
CA PRO A 136 -11.61 12.20 14.05
C PRO A 136 -11.13 11.76 12.65
N SER A 137 -10.82 10.48 12.50
CA SER A 137 -10.53 9.90 11.19
C SER A 137 -11.79 9.90 10.32
N PRO A 138 -11.70 10.23 9.02
CA PRO A 138 -12.81 10.00 8.09
C PRO A 138 -13.02 8.52 7.77
N PHE A 139 -12.09 7.64 8.20
CA PHE A 139 -12.16 6.19 7.99
C PHE A 139 -12.55 5.46 9.27
N PRO A 140 -13.64 4.67 9.26
CA PRO A 140 -14.06 3.88 10.41
C PRO A 140 -12.96 2.95 10.92
N GLY A 141 -12.88 2.81 12.25
CA GLY A 141 -11.91 1.93 12.89
C GLY A 141 -10.47 2.45 12.92
N VAL A 142 -10.16 3.57 12.26
CA VAL A 142 -8.83 4.19 12.33
C VAL A 142 -8.85 5.36 13.31
N ASN A 143 -7.94 5.36 14.27
CA ASN A 143 -7.68 6.53 15.12
C ASN A 143 -6.54 7.36 14.49
N ASN A 144 -6.78 8.66 14.26
CA ASN A 144 -5.75 9.55 13.71
C ASN A 144 -4.54 9.74 14.65
N ALA A 145 -4.70 9.49 15.95
CA ALA A 145 -3.60 9.43 16.91
C ALA A 145 -2.65 8.24 16.68
N ALA A 146 -3.03 7.28 15.83
CA ALA A 146 -2.23 6.10 15.46
C ALA A 146 -1.72 6.14 14.00
N VAL A 147 -2.03 7.19 13.23
CA VAL A 147 -1.68 7.29 11.80
C VAL A 147 -0.16 7.25 11.58
N ALA A 148 0.60 7.93 12.43
CA ALA A 148 2.06 7.93 12.29
C ALA A 148 2.65 6.52 12.49
N GLN A 149 2.12 5.79 13.47
CA GLN A 149 2.53 4.45 13.86
C GLN A 149 2.13 3.43 12.78
N ARG A 150 0.99 3.62 12.13
CA ARG A 150 0.57 2.82 10.95
C ARG A 150 1.56 2.99 9.79
N GLN A 151 1.93 4.21 9.47
CA GLN A 151 2.90 4.50 8.41
C GLN A 151 4.29 3.89 8.70
N VAL A 152 4.73 3.94 9.97
CA VAL A 152 5.98 3.31 10.42
C VAL A 152 5.88 1.79 10.43
N GLY A 153 4.77 1.24 10.95
CA GLY A 153 4.50 -0.19 10.97
C GLY A 153 4.50 -0.78 9.57
N ALA A 154 3.88 -0.11 8.60
CA ALA A 154 3.91 -0.54 7.20
C ALA A 154 5.34 -0.59 6.64
N TYR A 155 6.18 0.39 6.96
CA TYR A 155 7.58 0.36 6.60
C TYR A 155 8.30 -0.84 7.25
N LEU A 156 8.13 -1.06 8.56
CA LEU A 156 8.75 -2.19 9.26
C LEU A 156 8.36 -3.53 8.63
N LEU A 157 7.07 -3.77 8.43
CA LEU A 157 6.55 -4.99 7.81
C LEU A 157 7.12 -5.19 6.40
N SER A 158 7.25 -4.12 5.61
CA SER A 158 7.85 -4.19 4.28
C SER A 158 9.31 -4.66 4.30
N ARG A 159 10.06 -4.37 5.38
CA ARG A 159 11.48 -4.69 5.50
C ARG A 159 11.77 -6.03 6.16
N MET A 160 10.90 -6.48 7.08
CA MET A 160 11.10 -7.73 7.83
C MET A 160 11.24 -8.95 6.93
N HIS A 161 10.46 -8.98 5.85
CA HIS A 161 10.34 -10.17 5.02
C HIS A 161 11.03 -10.01 3.67
N GLY A 162 12.20 -9.36 3.59
CA GLY A 162 13.01 -9.34 2.37
C GLY A 162 12.69 -8.23 1.37
N SER A 163 12.02 -7.15 1.78
CA SER A 163 11.76 -5.96 0.95
C SER A 163 11.05 -6.25 -0.38
N PHE A 164 10.10 -7.20 -0.39
CA PHE A 164 9.31 -7.51 -1.60
C PHE A 164 8.45 -6.32 -2.07
N VAL A 165 8.07 -5.44 -1.15
CA VAL A 165 7.30 -4.22 -1.42
C VAL A 165 8.11 -3.01 -0.96
N ASP A 166 8.28 -2.01 -1.83
CA ASP A 166 9.00 -0.79 -1.46
C ASP A 166 8.06 0.20 -0.76
N VAL A 167 8.17 0.27 0.55
CA VAL A 167 7.66 1.39 1.35
C VAL A 167 8.85 2.30 1.68
N PRO A 168 8.76 3.62 1.44
CA PRO A 168 9.84 4.52 1.82
C PRO A 168 10.07 4.46 3.32
N LEU A 169 11.34 4.61 3.70
CA LEU A 169 11.73 4.64 5.09
C LEU A 169 10.89 5.68 5.84
N SER A 170 10.20 5.18 6.87
CA SER A 170 9.26 5.92 7.69
C SER A 170 9.59 5.67 9.16
N THR A 171 9.80 6.74 9.92
CA THR A 171 10.09 6.68 11.37
C THR A 171 9.19 7.66 12.11
N LEU A 172 9.12 7.55 13.44
CA LEU A 172 8.52 8.57 14.29
C LEU A 172 9.53 9.70 14.49
N SER A 173 9.08 10.94 14.36
CA SER A 173 9.91 12.13 14.58
C SER A 173 9.16 13.16 15.40
N TYR A 174 9.93 13.96 16.13
CA TYR A 174 9.46 15.17 16.77
C TYR A 174 9.77 16.36 15.88
N ARG A 175 8.85 17.32 15.80
CA ARG A 175 9.05 18.62 15.15
C ARG A 175 8.17 19.64 15.85
N ASP A 176 8.74 20.78 16.26
CA ASP A 176 7.99 21.89 16.85
C ASP A 176 7.06 21.42 18.01
N GLU A 177 7.57 20.52 18.86
CA GLU A 177 6.84 19.83 19.96
C GLU A 177 5.76 18.82 19.53
N GLU A 178 5.52 18.64 18.23
CA GLU A 178 4.59 17.65 17.67
C GLU A 178 5.29 16.33 17.32
N ILE A 179 4.67 15.21 17.67
CA ILE A 179 5.07 13.88 17.19
C ILE A 179 4.38 13.61 15.86
N GLY A 180 5.08 12.98 14.90
CA GLY A 180 4.49 12.58 13.63
C GLY A 180 5.29 11.51 12.90
N SER A 181 4.74 11.01 11.79
CA SER A 181 5.49 10.14 10.89
C SER A 181 6.34 10.96 9.95
N LEU A 182 7.52 10.43 9.68
CA LEU A 182 8.51 11.06 8.85
C LEU A 182 8.97 10.10 7.78
N GLN A 183 8.47 10.33 6.56
CA GLN A 183 8.70 9.46 5.43
C GLN A 183 9.72 10.06 4.46
N THR A 184 10.63 9.21 3.94
CA THR A 184 11.61 9.61 2.93
C THR A 184 10.92 10.05 1.65
N PHE A 185 11.28 11.22 1.14
CA PHE A 185 10.81 11.63 -0.17
C PHE A 185 11.39 10.71 -1.25
N ARG A 186 10.51 10.15 -2.08
CA ARG A 186 10.90 9.33 -3.23
C ARG A 186 10.67 10.09 -4.52
N LYS A 187 11.73 10.21 -5.33
CA LYS A 187 11.60 10.70 -6.70
C LYS A 187 10.94 9.62 -7.55
N SER A 188 9.79 9.95 -8.14
CA SER A 188 9.01 9.08 -9.01
C SER A 188 8.89 9.66 -10.43
N SER A 189 8.39 8.83 -11.35
CA SER A 189 7.93 9.27 -12.68
C SER A 189 6.49 9.78 -12.64
N GLY A 190 5.73 9.44 -11.60
CA GLY A 190 4.36 9.87 -11.35
C GLY A 190 3.66 8.97 -10.33
N GLU A 191 2.39 9.24 -10.12
CA GLU A 191 1.44 8.37 -9.41
C GLU A 191 0.88 7.30 -10.38
N LEU A 192 0.48 6.15 -9.87
CA LEU A 192 -0.01 5.02 -10.67
C LEU A 192 -1.32 5.36 -11.42
N ASN A 193 -2.11 6.32 -10.93
CA ASN A 193 -3.29 6.86 -11.64
C ASN A 193 -2.91 7.53 -12.98
N ALA A 194 -1.70 8.07 -13.11
CA ALA A 194 -1.21 8.76 -14.29
C ALA A 194 -0.61 7.81 -15.33
N LEU A 195 -0.44 6.52 -15.00
CA LEU A 195 -0.04 5.52 -15.98
C LEU A 195 -1.19 5.27 -16.95
N PRO A 196 -0.95 5.33 -18.28
CA PRO A 196 -1.96 4.97 -19.26
C PRO A 196 -2.48 3.54 -19.03
N PRO A 197 -3.76 3.27 -19.32
CA PRO A 197 -4.38 1.96 -19.12
C PRO A 197 -3.57 0.79 -19.69
N ILE A 198 -3.05 0.95 -20.91
CA ILE A 198 -2.20 -0.06 -21.56
C ILE A 198 -0.91 -0.36 -20.78
N ASP A 199 -0.32 0.64 -20.13
CA ASP A 199 0.86 0.47 -19.28
C ASP A 199 0.49 -0.22 -17.96
N ARG A 200 -0.70 0.07 -17.39
CA ARG A 200 -1.22 -0.60 -16.19
C ARG A 200 -1.44 -2.10 -16.44
N PHE A 201 -1.97 -2.46 -17.60
CA PHE A 201 -2.15 -3.86 -18.01
C PHE A 201 -0.83 -4.60 -18.29
N LYS A 202 0.23 -3.85 -18.64
CA LYS A 202 1.58 -4.41 -18.87
C LYS A 202 2.40 -4.56 -17.59
N LEU A 203 1.94 -4.04 -16.46
CA LEU A 203 2.56 -4.31 -15.18
C LEU A 203 2.56 -5.82 -14.93
N GLY A 204 3.71 -6.32 -14.48
CA GLY A 204 3.87 -7.73 -14.18
C GLY A 204 2.87 -8.18 -13.13
N ALA A 205 2.37 -9.40 -13.28
CA ALA A 205 1.44 -9.96 -12.30
C ALA A 205 2.09 -10.05 -10.91
N GLU A 206 3.39 -10.29 -10.86
CA GLU A 206 4.15 -10.33 -9.60
C GLU A 206 4.06 -9.01 -8.84
N GLU A 207 4.33 -7.87 -9.48
CA GLU A 207 4.30 -6.56 -8.84
C GLU A 207 2.89 -6.18 -8.35
N VAL A 208 1.87 -6.41 -9.19
CA VAL A 208 0.48 -6.09 -8.84
C VAL A 208 -0.01 -6.99 -7.70
N GLN A 209 0.31 -8.28 -7.73
CA GLN A 209 -0.09 -9.22 -6.69
C GLN A 209 0.66 -8.95 -5.37
N LEU A 210 1.96 -8.60 -5.40
CA LEU A 210 2.69 -8.19 -4.19
C LEU A 210 2.06 -6.95 -3.55
N ALA A 211 1.72 -5.95 -4.37
CA ALA A 211 0.99 -4.77 -3.92
C ALA A 211 -0.38 -5.14 -3.31
N GLY A 212 -1.10 -6.07 -3.95
CA GLY A 212 -2.40 -6.54 -3.52
C GLY A 212 -2.37 -7.32 -2.21
N VAL A 213 -1.44 -8.28 -2.07
CA VAL A 213 -1.24 -9.04 -0.84
C VAL A 213 -0.80 -8.13 0.30
N PHE A 214 0.16 -7.23 0.05
CA PHE A 214 0.64 -6.32 1.10
C PHE A 214 -0.47 -5.39 1.59
N ARG A 215 -1.17 -4.66 0.72
CA ARG A 215 -2.25 -3.77 1.17
C ARG A 215 -3.49 -4.53 1.65
N GLY A 216 -3.75 -5.73 1.14
CA GLY A 216 -4.85 -6.60 1.60
C GLY A 216 -4.62 -7.12 3.02
N ARG A 217 -3.40 -7.60 3.34
CA ARG A 217 -3.02 -7.99 4.72
C ARG A 217 -3.14 -6.83 5.70
N LEU A 218 -2.82 -5.64 5.21
CA LEU A 218 -2.94 -4.42 5.98
C LEU A 218 -4.38 -3.89 6.06
N TYR A 219 -5.35 -4.56 5.42
CA TYR A 219 -6.75 -4.14 5.35
C TYR A 219 -6.87 -2.64 5.04
N ASP A 220 -6.27 -2.24 3.92
CA ASP A 220 -6.10 -0.83 3.59
C ASP A 220 -7.42 -0.15 3.20
N GLY A 221 -7.85 0.81 4.02
CA GLY A 221 -9.06 1.59 3.82
C GLY A 221 -8.95 2.69 2.78
N ASP A 222 -7.75 2.97 2.23
CA ASP A 222 -7.50 4.08 1.31
C ASP A 222 -6.46 3.76 0.20
N GLY A 223 -6.33 2.50 -0.19
CA GLY A 223 -5.40 2.04 -1.22
C GLY A 223 -5.81 2.39 -2.67
N HIS A 224 -5.89 3.68 -3.01
CA HIS A 224 -6.16 4.12 -4.39
C HIS A 224 -4.88 4.27 -5.24
N LEU A 225 -5.04 4.41 -6.56
CA LEU A 225 -3.91 4.51 -7.52
C LEU A 225 -3.01 5.75 -7.31
N GLY A 226 -3.49 6.77 -6.59
CA GLY A 226 -2.69 7.93 -6.20
C GLY A 226 -1.68 7.63 -5.08
N ASN A 227 -1.95 6.58 -4.29
CA ASN A 227 -1.11 6.18 -3.15
C ASN A 227 0.01 5.21 -3.55
N VAL A 228 0.19 4.97 -4.85
CA VAL A 228 1.31 4.21 -5.38
C VAL A 228 2.05 5.07 -6.39
N LEU A 229 3.33 5.29 -6.13
CA LEU A 229 4.22 5.94 -7.08
C LEU A 229 4.82 4.91 -8.01
N PHE A 230 5.05 5.29 -9.26
CA PHE A 230 5.78 4.45 -10.20
C PHE A 230 7.06 5.13 -10.66
N LYS A 231 8.08 4.33 -10.98
CA LYS A 231 9.32 4.79 -11.62
C LYS A 231 9.66 3.89 -12.79
N LYS A 232 9.77 4.48 -13.98
CA LYS A 232 10.21 3.75 -15.18
C LYS A 232 11.74 3.67 -15.21
N ARG A 233 12.31 2.46 -15.23
CA ARG A 233 13.75 2.21 -15.43
C ARG A 233 13.95 1.06 -16.42
N GLU A 234 14.69 1.32 -17.50
CA GLU A 234 15.13 0.27 -18.44
C GLU A 234 14.00 -0.68 -18.89
N GLY A 235 12.80 -0.15 -19.11
CA GLY A 235 11.62 -0.93 -19.53
C GLY A 235 10.86 -1.64 -18.40
N LYS A 236 11.31 -1.54 -17.15
CA LYS A 236 10.59 -2.01 -15.95
C LYS A 236 9.92 -0.85 -15.22
N VAL A 237 8.82 -1.15 -14.56
CA VAL A 237 8.12 -0.23 -13.67
C VAL A 237 8.35 -0.68 -12.23
N GLU A 238 9.01 0.15 -11.45
CA GLU A 238 9.14 -0.03 -10.00
C GLU A 238 7.95 0.66 -9.32
N LEU A 239 7.34 0.01 -8.33
CA LEU A 239 6.24 0.56 -7.53
C LEU A 239 6.73 0.90 -6.13
N THR A 240 6.37 2.10 -5.65
CA THR A 240 6.65 2.56 -4.29
C THR A 240 5.31 2.90 -3.62
N HIS A 241 5.07 2.30 -2.47
CA HIS A 241 3.83 2.45 -1.71
C HIS A 241 3.97 3.59 -0.72
N ILE A 242 3.12 4.60 -0.88
CA ILE A 242 3.03 5.75 0.01
C ILE A 242 1.63 5.81 0.63
N ASP A 243 1.45 6.75 1.56
CA ASP A 243 0.15 7.05 2.17
C ASP A 243 -0.52 5.79 2.76
N LEU A 244 0.09 5.26 3.83
CA LEU A 244 -0.34 4.03 4.52
C LEU A 244 -0.89 4.38 5.90
N ASP A 245 -1.64 5.47 5.97
CA ASP A 245 -2.14 6.07 7.20
C ASP A 245 -3.40 5.36 7.71
N TYR A 246 -4.19 4.79 6.80
CA TYR A 246 -5.52 4.20 7.09
C TYR A 246 -5.54 2.66 6.97
N ILE A 247 -4.42 2.03 7.28
CA ILE A 247 -4.29 0.57 7.35
C ILE A 247 -4.62 0.04 8.75
N LEU A 248 -4.87 -1.26 8.87
CA LEU A 248 -5.06 -2.02 10.12
C LEU A 248 -6.14 -1.43 11.04
N PRO A 249 -7.34 -1.10 10.53
CA PRO A 249 -8.38 -0.51 11.35
C PRO A 249 -8.80 -1.44 12.50
N CYS A 250 -9.22 -0.85 13.62
CA CYS A 250 -9.92 -1.56 14.67
C CYS A 250 -11.36 -1.85 14.19
N ILE A 251 -11.71 -3.14 14.09
CA ILE A 251 -13.03 -3.58 13.61
C ILE A 251 -13.85 -3.98 14.82
N SER A 252 -14.43 -3.00 15.54
CA SER A 252 -15.11 -3.28 16.82
C SER A 252 -16.64 -3.21 16.76
N THR A 253 -17.28 -2.88 15.62
CA THR A 253 -18.75 -2.89 15.49
C THR A 253 -19.23 -3.18 14.07
N HIS A 254 -20.42 -3.81 13.95
CA HIS A 254 -21.08 -4.13 12.66
C HIS A 254 -21.53 -2.90 11.86
N GLU A 255 -21.78 -1.76 12.51
CA GLU A 255 -22.49 -0.64 11.88
C GLU A 255 -21.63 0.23 10.95
N ASN A 256 -20.29 0.08 10.97
CA ASN A 256 -19.38 0.86 10.11
C ASN A 256 -18.09 0.09 9.77
N GLN A 257 -18.19 -1.19 9.37
CA GLN A 257 -16.99 -1.97 9.07
C GLN A 257 -16.26 -1.41 7.84
N PRO A 258 -14.94 -1.16 7.95
CA PRO A 258 -14.15 -0.65 6.84
C PRO A 258 -14.15 -1.63 5.67
N GLN A 259 -13.97 -1.10 4.46
CA GLN A 259 -13.79 -1.87 3.24
C GLN A 259 -12.36 -1.76 2.76
N ILE A 260 -11.84 -2.83 2.15
CA ILE A 260 -10.52 -2.78 1.51
C ILE A 260 -10.65 -1.98 0.22
N LYS A 261 -10.23 -0.71 0.25
CA LYS A 261 -10.22 0.16 -0.93
C LYS A 261 -8.93 -0.07 -1.69
N MET A 262 -8.95 -0.96 -2.66
CA MET A 262 -7.76 -1.27 -3.46
C MET A 262 -8.03 -1.03 -4.95
N GLY A 263 -7.44 0.03 -5.52
CA GLY A 263 -7.73 0.47 -6.88
C GLY A 263 -7.41 -0.54 -7.98
N TRP A 264 -6.52 -1.50 -7.72
CA TRP A 264 -6.15 -2.58 -8.65
C TRP A 264 -6.81 -3.93 -8.34
N ARG A 265 -7.76 -3.99 -7.38
CA ARG A 265 -8.45 -5.23 -6.98
C ARG A 265 -9.12 -5.98 -8.12
N PHE A 266 -9.58 -5.25 -9.13
CA PHE A 266 -10.30 -5.77 -10.29
C PHE A 266 -9.43 -5.86 -11.55
N TRP A 267 -8.13 -5.64 -11.43
CA TRP A 267 -7.21 -5.81 -12.54
C TRP A 267 -7.01 -7.29 -12.84
N PRO A 268 -6.83 -7.68 -14.13
CA PRO A 268 -6.70 -9.09 -14.51
C PRO A 268 -5.51 -9.80 -13.85
N GLN A 269 -4.47 -9.07 -13.41
CA GLN A 269 -3.36 -9.62 -12.66
C GLN A 269 -3.77 -10.24 -11.31
N MET A 270 -4.82 -9.70 -10.67
CA MET A 270 -5.34 -10.21 -9.39
C MET A 270 -6.15 -11.49 -9.54
N ASP A 271 -6.65 -11.77 -10.74
CA ASP A 271 -7.44 -12.97 -11.07
C ASP A 271 -6.57 -14.14 -11.55
N LYS A 272 -5.25 -13.97 -11.54
CA LYS A 272 -4.29 -15.04 -11.86
C LYS A 272 -3.90 -15.79 -10.58
N PRO A 273 -3.52 -17.08 -10.68
CA PRO A 273 -2.89 -17.78 -9.57
C PRO A 273 -1.72 -16.98 -8.99
N PHE A 274 -1.48 -17.16 -7.68
CA PHE A 274 -0.35 -16.54 -7.00
C PHE A 274 0.95 -16.81 -7.76
N GLN A 275 1.66 -15.74 -8.12
CA GLN A 275 2.95 -15.89 -8.77
C GLN A 275 3.99 -16.46 -7.79
N PRO A 276 5.02 -17.20 -8.28
CA PRO A 276 6.01 -17.83 -7.41
C PRO A 276 6.69 -16.87 -6.44
N LYS A 277 6.97 -15.63 -6.87
CA LYS A 277 7.55 -14.60 -6.00
C LYS A 277 6.62 -14.19 -4.86
N VAL A 278 5.31 -14.16 -5.10
CA VAL A 278 4.29 -13.83 -4.10
C VAL A 278 4.12 -14.97 -3.09
N ILE A 279 4.13 -16.22 -3.56
CA ILE A 279 4.14 -17.42 -2.69
C ILE A 279 5.38 -17.39 -1.78
N LYS A 280 6.55 -17.11 -2.37
CA LYS A 280 7.79 -16.98 -1.59
C LYS A 280 7.68 -15.90 -0.52
N TYR A 281 7.10 -14.74 -0.83
CA TYR A 281 6.84 -13.69 0.15
C TYR A 281 5.92 -14.18 1.28
N LEU A 282 4.80 -14.82 0.96
CA LEU A 282 3.87 -15.40 1.95
C LEU A 282 4.53 -16.41 2.88
N GLN A 283 5.44 -17.24 2.36
CA GLN A 283 6.20 -18.22 3.13
C GLN A 283 7.25 -17.61 4.06
N THR A 284 7.69 -16.38 3.79
CA THR A 284 8.65 -15.69 4.68
C THR A 284 8.00 -14.98 5.86
N ILE A 285 6.68 -14.83 5.86
CA ILE A 285 5.95 -14.07 6.88
C ILE A 285 5.73 -14.92 8.13
N ASN A 286 6.07 -14.35 9.28
CA ASN A 286 5.76 -14.91 10.60
C ASN A 286 4.88 -13.91 11.37
N PRO A 287 3.56 -14.18 11.49
CA PRO A 287 2.63 -13.24 12.12
C PRO A 287 3.00 -12.87 13.56
N GLN A 288 3.56 -13.81 14.32
CA GLN A 288 3.95 -13.60 15.71
C GLN A 288 5.20 -12.71 15.84
N GLU A 289 6.13 -12.83 14.89
CA GLU A 289 7.28 -11.93 14.81
C GLU A 289 6.85 -10.51 14.41
N GLU A 290 5.96 -10.39 13.42
CA GLU A 290 5.39 -9.09 13.01
C GLU A 290 4.64 -8.43 14.18
N ARG A 291 3.76 -9.15 14.89
CA ARG A 291 3.07 -8.65 16.09
C ARG A 291 4.06 -8.06 17.09
N LYS A 292 5.06 -8.85 17.48
CA LYS A 292 6.05 -8.43 18.48
C LYS A 292 6.80 -7.14 18.08
N ASN A 293 7.09 -6.97 16.80
CA ASN A 293 7.74 -5.76 16.30
C ASN A 293 6.80 -4.54 16.35
N LEU A 294 5.51 -4.72 16.04
CA LEU A 294 4.52 -3.65 16.08
C LEU A 294 4.14 -3.26 17.51
N GLU A 295 4.08 -4.22 18.44
CA GLU A 295 3.88 -3.98 19.88
C GLU A 295 5.04 -3.20 20.51
N GLY A 296 6.25 -3.30 19.94
CA GLY A 296 7.43 -2.58 20.39
C GLY A 296 7.44 -1.08 20.02
N LEU A 297 6.46 -0.57 19.29
CA LEU A 297 6.37 0.84 18.94
C LEU A 297 5.96 1.70 20.17
N PRO A 298 6.46 2.95 20.30
CA PRO A 298 6.17 3.83 21.45
C PRO A 298 4.68 4.11 21.75
N ALA A 299 3.79 3.81 20.81
CA ALA A 299 2.34 3.78 20.99
C ALA A 299 1.81 2.64 20.09
N PRO A 300 1.71 1.42 20.62
CA PRO A 300 1.45 0.24 19.80
C PRO A 300 0.04 0.28 19.21
N LEU A 301 -0.12 -0.42 18.09
CA LEU A 301 -1.45 -0.68 17.53
C LEU A 301 -2.29 -1.47 18.53
N THR A 302 -3.62 -1.34 18.44
CA THR A 302 -4.53 -2.06 19.35
C THR A 302 -4.45 -3.56 19.12
N LYS A 303 -4.85 -4.36 20.11
CA LYS A 303 -4.91 -5.82 19.99
C LYS A 303 -5.74 -6.24 18.77
N GLU A 304 -6.88 -5.61 18.54
CA GLU A 304 -7.77 -5.89 17.40
C GLU A 304 -7.08 -5.60 16.06
N SER A 305 -6.27 -4.55 15.98
CA SER A 305 -5.49 -4.21 14.78
C SER A 305 -4.43 -5.28 14.48
N LEU A 306 -3.81 -5.83 15.52
CA LEU A 306 -2.81 -6.89 15.42
C LEU A 306 -3.47 -8.24 15.08
N ASP A 307 -4.59 -8.56 15.72
CA ASP A 307 -5.39 -9.75 15.44
C ASP A 307 -5.91 -9.73 13.99
N LEU A 308 -6.34 -8.56 13.48
CA LEU A 308 -6.70 -8.37 12.08
C LEU A 308 -5.53 -8.65 11.13
N LEU A 309 -4.32 -8.17 11.45
CA LEU A 309 -3.12 -8.45 10.65
C LEU A 309 -2.85 -9.96 10.60
N GLU A 310 -2.97 -10.66 11.72
CA GLU A 310 -2.77 -12.11 11.77
C GLU A 310 -3.82 -12.86 10.96
N ALA A 311 -5.10 -12.55 11.16
CA ALA A 311 -6.20 -13.18 10.46
C ALA A 311 -6.11 -12.99 8.94
N THR A 312 -5.85 -11.76 8.49
CA THR A 312 -5.71 -11.47 7.05
C THR A 312 -4.46 -12.14 6.46
N THR A 313 -3.35 -12.18 7.21
CA THR A 313 -2.13 -12.89 6.80
C THR A 313 -2.39 -14.38 6.63
N ALA A 314 -3.03 -15.00 7.61
CA ALA A 314 -3.41 -16.41 7.54
C ALA A 314 -4.35 -16.67 6.36
N ALA A 315 -5.30 -15.76 6.09
CA ALA A 315 -6.21 -15.91 4.95
C ALA A 315 -5.47 -15.92 3.61
N PHE A 316 -4.43 -15.09 3.44
CA PHE A 316 -3.59 -15.14 2.24
C PHE A 316 -2.74 -16.40 2.15
N GLN A 317 -2.16 -16.87 3.26
CA GLN A 317 -1.37 -18.10 3.29
C GLN A 317 -2.24 -19.33 2.95
N ILE A 318 -3.36 -19.50 3.67
CA ILE A 318 -4.34 -20.58 3.44
C ILE A 318 -4.93 -20.48 2.03
N GLY A 319 -5.31 -19.27 1.61
CA GLY A 319 -5.89 -19.02 0.29
C GLY A 319 -4.94 -19.43 -0.83
N ALA A 320 -3.65 -19.10 -0.71
CA ALA A 320 -2.64 -19.54 -1.67
C ALA A 320 -2.47 -21.07 -1.68
N GLU A 321 -2.52 -21.73 -0.52
CA GLU A 321 -2.41 -23.19 -0.40
C GLU A 321 -3.60 -23.94 -1.04
N ILE A 322 -4.82 -23.43 -0.88
CA ILE A 322 -6.03 -24.05 -1.47
C ILE A 322 -6.30 -23.60 -2.91
N GLY A 323 -5.38 -22.83 -3.50
CA GLY A 323 -5.43 -22.44 -4.91
C GLY A 323 -6.42 -21.33 -5.24
N LEU A 324 -6.77 -20.48 -4.27
CA LEU A 324 -7.43 -19.21 -4.56
C LEU A 324 -6.44 -18.24 -5.23
N THR A 325 -6.98 -17.24 -5.91
CA THR A 325 -6.23 -16.11 -6.44
C THR A 325 -6.08 -15.01 -5.37
N PRO A 326 -5.09 -14.11 -5.47
CA PRO A 326 -4.96 -12.97 -4.56
C PRO A 326 -6.21 -12.11 -4.54
N GLY A 327 -6.87 -11.98 -5.70
CA GLY A 327 -8.16 -11.35 -5.78
C GLY A 327 -9.13 -12.03 -4.84
N GLU A 328 -9.42 -13.32 -5.04
CA GLU A 328 -10.49 -14.03 -4.32
C GLU A 328 -10.30 -13.97 -2.81
N VAL A 329 -9.05 -14.02 -2.31
CA VAL A 329 -8.77 -13.81 -0.89
C VAL A 329 -9.18 -12.41 -0.43
N VAL A 330 -8.89 -11.36 -1.20
CA VAL A 330 -9.34 -10.00 -0.87
C VAL A 330 -10.86 -9.87 -0.88
N ASP A 331 -11.57 -10.60 -1.75
CA ASP A 331 -13.05 -10.67 -1.71
C ASP A 331 -13.56 -11.37 -0.47
N TYR A 332 -12.93 -12.47 -0.07
CA TYR A 332 -13.23 -13.12 1.19
C TYR A 332 -13.01 -12.19 2.39
N LEU A 333 -11.89 -11.46 2.45
CA LEU A 333 -11.62 -10.53 3.55
C LEU A 333 -12.64 -9.38 3.63
N ASP A 334 -13.18 -8.96 2.50
CA ASP A 334 -14.18 -7.89 2.42
C ASP A 334 -15.63 -8.40 2.48
N SER A 335 -15.81 -9.73 2.61
CA SER A 335 -17.11 -10.39 2.72
C SER A 335 -17.81 -10.06 4.04
N THR A 336 -19.14 -10.14 4.04
CA THR A 336 -19.90 -9.97 5.29
C THR A 336 -19.58 -11.10 6.26
N SER A 337 -19.34 -12.30 5.73
CA SER A 337 -19.02 -13.52 6.48
C SER A 337 -17.74 -13.38 7.28
N PHE A 338 -16.63 -12.96 6.65
CA PHE A 338 -15.35 -12.77 7.35
C PHE A 338 -15.46 -11.70 8.43
N LYS A 339 -16.01 -10.53 8.10
CA LYS A 339 -16.07 -9.42 9.05
C LYS A 339 -17.02 -9.69 10.22
N SER A 340 -18.13 -10.39 9.98
CA SER A 340 -19.06 -10.78 11.06
C SER A 340 -18.44 -11.84 11.96
N ALA A 341 -17.75 -12.82 11.38
CA ALA A 341 -17.05 -13.84 12.17
C ALA A 341 -15.90 -13.23 12.99
N LEU A 342 -15.16 -12.27 12.43
CA LEU A 342 -14.09 -11.56 13.15
C LEU A 342 -14.65 -10.68 14.27
N ALA A 343 -15.73 -9.93 14.01
CA ALA A 343 -16.40 -9.13 15.03
C ALA A 343 -16.90 -10.01 16.18
N PHE A 344 -17.54 -11.15 15.85
CA PHE A 344 -17.96 -12.13 16.85
C PHE A 344 -16.78 -12.63 17.68
N ALA A 345 -15.66 -13.01 17.04
CA ALA A 345 -14.47 -13.46 17.75
C ALA A 345 -13.92 -12.41 18.73
N PHE A 346 -13.99 -11.12 18.39
CA PHE A 346 -13.61 -10.04 19.31
C PHE A 346 -14.60 -9.88 20.47
N GLU A 347 -15.91 -9.94 20.20
CA GLU A 347 -16.95 -9.85 21.23
C GLU A 347 -16.92 -11.04 22.21
N SER A 348 -16.59 -12.24 21.72
CA SER A 348 -16.48 -13.46 22.52
C SER A 348 -15.09 -13.68 23.14
N GLU A 349 -14.15 -12.76 22.94
CA GLU A 349 -12.75 -12.89 23.34
C GLU A 349 -12.09 -14.20 22.84
N THR A 350 -12.54 -14.71 21.70
CA THR A 350 -12.00 -15.94 21.09
C THR A 350 -10.53 -15.72 20.70
N PRO A 351 -9.62 -16.66 21.04
CA PRO A 351 -8.24 -16.60 20.59
C PRO A 351 -8.15 -16.49 19.06
N ILE A 352 -7.28 -15.60 18.57
CA ILE A 352 -7.19 -15.33 17.13
C ILE A 352 -6.77 -16.58 16.35
N GLU A 353 -5.99 -17.46 16.95
CA GLU A 353 -5.54 -18.73 16.37
C GLU A 353 -6.70 -19.70 16.14
N GLU A 354 -7.69 -19.72 17.06
CA GLU A 354 -8.90 -20.54 16.94
C GLU A 354 -9.79 -19.99 15.81
N PHE A 355 -10.01 -18.68 15.78
CA PHE A 355 -10.71 -18.00 14.69
C PHE A 355 -10.09 -18.30 13.32
N ILE A 356 -8.75 -18.26 13.23
CA ILE A 356 -8.00 -18.60 12.01
C ILE A 356 -8.20 -20.07 11.63
N GLY A 357 -8.07 -20.99 12.58
CA GLY A 357 -8.15 -22.42 12.32
C GLY A 357 -9.52 -22.88 11.82
N GLU A 358 -10.59 -22.29 12.36
CA GLU A 358 -11.96 -22.72 12.07
C GLU A 358 -12.65 -21.82 11.04
N ALA A 359 -12.84 -20.54 11.36
CA ALA A 359 -13.68 -19.64 10.58
C ALA A 359 -13.01 -19.20 9.28
N VAL A 360 -11.71 -18.88 9.32
CA VAL A 360 -10.96 -18.45 8.13
C VAL A 360 -10.84 -19.58 7.11
N LEU A 361 -10.43 -20.77 7.55
CA LEU A 361 -10.30 -21.93 6.66
C LEU A 361 -11.65 -22.33 6.04
N GLN A 362 -12.72 -22.38 6.84
CA GLN A 362 -14.04 -22.74 6.33
C GLN A 362 -14.57 -21.71 5.33
N GLY A 363 -14.48 -20.42 5.66
CA GLY A 363 -14.94 -19.35 4.77
C GLY A 363 -14.16 -19.27 3.46
N LEU A 364 -12.86 -19.57 3.47
CA LEU A 364 -12.05 -19.66 2.25
C LEU A 364 -12.42 -20.87 1.38
N LYS A 365 -12.73 -22.03 1.99
CA LYS A 365 -13.22 -23.21 1.24
C LYS A 365 -14.55 -22.91 0.54
N GLU A 366 -15.47 -22.25 1.21
CA GLU A 366 -16.75 -21.83 0.63
C GLU A 366 -16.52 -20.84 -0.52
N SER A 367 -15.63 -19.87 -0.30
CA SER A 367 -15.22 -18.91 -1.34
C SER A 367 -14.62 -19.61 -2.56
N LYS A 368 -13.83 -20.67 -2.37
CA LYS A 368 -13.27 -21.49 -3.46
C LYS A 368 -14.35 -22.21 -4.26
N VAL A 369 -15.33 -22.82 -3.58
CA VAL A 369 -16.45 -23.49 -4.25
C VAL A 369 -17.24 -22.49 -5.12
N ASN A 370 -17.52 -21.31 -4.58
CA ASN A 370 -18.22 -20.25 -5.31
C ASN A 370 -17.42 -19.75 -6.52
N ALA A 371 -16.12 -19.51 -6.32
CA ALA A 371 -15.21 -19.08 -7.38
C ALA A 371 -15.08 -20.12 -8.53
N ASP A 372 -15.05 -21.40 -8.19
CA ASP A 372 -15.01 -22.49 -9.17
C ASP A 372 -16.33 -22.65 -9.93
N HIS A 373 -17.46 -22.44 -9.26
CA HIS A 373 -18.76 -22.40 -9.92
C HIS A 373 -18.84 -21.24 -10.90
N ALA A 374 -18.54 -20.01 -10.46
CA ALA A 374 -18.58 -18.83 -11.31
C ALA A 374 -17.60 -18.94 -12.49
N SER A 375 -16.39 -19.44 -12.26
CA SER A 375 -15.40 -19.63 -13.33
C SER A 375 -15.86 -20.62 -14.40
N ARG A 376 -16.61 -21.68 -14.04
CA ARG A 376 -17.23 -22.59 -15.02
C ARG A 376 -18.31 -21.88 -15.85
N VAL A 377 -19.23 -21.16 -15.19
CA VAL A 377 -20.29 -20.40 -15.88
C VAL A 377 -19.70 -19.39 -16.85
N ILE A 378 -18.70 -18.63 -16.41
CA ILE A 378 -18.01 -17.64 -17.25
C ILE A 378 -17.32 -18.31 -18.43
N SER A 379 -16.60 -19.42 -18.21
CA SER A 379 -15.89 -20.14 -19.27
C SER A 379 -16.85 -20.69 -20.34
N GLU A 380 -17.98 -21.28 -19.92
CA GLU A 380 -18.97 -21.82 -20.85
C GLU A 380 -19.63 -20.73 -21.70
N LEU A 381 -19.96 -19.58 -21.10
CA LEU A 381 -20.55 -18.45 -21.83
C LEU A 381 -19.56 -17.81 -22.80
N THR A 382 -18.33 -17.56 -22.33
CA THR A 382 -17.27 -16.94 -23.14
C THR A 382 -16.88 -17.81 -24.32
N GLU A 383 -16.81 -19.14 -24.16
CA GLU A 383 -16.56 -20.06 -25.28
C GLU A 383 -17.67 -19.99 -26.35
N LYS A 384 -18.94 -19.89 -25.92
CA LYS A 384 -20.08 -19.75 -26.85
C LYS A 384 -20.04 -18.40 -27.58
N ILE A 385 -19.79 -17.31 -26.86
CA ILE A 385 -19.67 -15.96 -27.43
C ILE A 385 -18.49 -15.89 -28.40
N GLN A 386 -17.35 -16.50 -28.06
CA GLN A 386 -16.19 -16.53 -28.94
C GLN A 386 -16.50 -17.17 -30.30
N LYS A 387 -17.33 -18.23 -30.31
CA LYS A 387 -17.76 -18.90 -31.55
C LYS A 387 -18.74 -18.04 -32.36
N ASN A 388 -19.63 -17.31 -31.68
CA ASN A 388 -20.68 -16.50 -32.32
C ASN A 388 -20.80 -15.11 -31.65
N PRO A 389 -19.86 -14.17 -31.89
CA PRO A 389 -19.77 -12.92 -31.14
C PRO A 389 -20.85 -11.88 -31.45
N LYS A 390 -21.72 -12.17 -32.44
CA LYS A 390 -22.86 -11.32 -32.85
C LYS A 390 -24.21 -11.94 -32.50
N ASP A 391 -24.22 -13.05 -31.77
CA ASP A 391 -25.44 -13.71 -31.35
C ASP A 391 -26.08 -12.94 -30.19
N GLU A 392 -27.20 -12.28 -30.49
CA GLU A 392 -27.92 -11.43 -29.53
C GLU A 392 -28.46 -12.23 -28.33
N GLU A 393 -28.79 -13.52 -28.51
CA GLU A 393 -29.27 -14.38 -27.43
C GLU A 393 -28.13 -14.70 -26.47
N LEU A 394 -26.94 -15.04 -26.98
CA LEU A 394 -25.76 -15.29 -26.15
C LEU A 394 -25.31 -14.04 -25.39
N ILE A 395 -25.35 -12.87 -26.04
CA ILE A 395 -25.06 -11.59 -25.39
C ILE A 395 -26.11 -11.29 -24.31
N GLY A 396 -27.40 -11.51 -24.60
CA GLY A 396 -28.48 -11.36 -23.62
C GLY A 396 -28.31 -12.27 -22.41
N ASN A 397 -27.91 -13.52 -22.63
CA ASN A 397 -27.58 -14.47 -21.55
C ASN A 397 -26.41 -13.99 -20.70
N ALA A 398 -25.37 -13.40 -21.31
CA ALA A 398 -24.27 -12.81 -20.55
C ALA A 398 -24.72 -11.61 -19.71
N VAL A 399 -25.57 -10.72 -20.25
CA VAL A 399 -26.15 -9.61 -19.48
C VAL A 399 -26.95 -10.14 -18.29
N PHE A 400 -27.80 -11.15 -18.50
CA PHE A 400 -28.58 -11.76 -17.43
C PHE A 400 -27.71 -12.36 -16.33
N GLN A 401 -26.61 -13.03 -16.70
CA GLN A 401 -25.68 -13.58 -15.70
C GLN A 401 -24.89 -12.50 -14.97
N LEU A 402 -24.56 -11.39 -15.63
CA LEU A 402 -24.00 -10.21 -14.98
C LEU A 402 -24.98 -9.63 -13.95
N GLU A 403 -26.26 -9.53 -14.28
CA GLU A 403 -27.30 -9.09 -13.34
C GLU A 403 -27.38 -10.02 -12.13
N ASN A 404 -27.38 -11.35 -12.34
CA ASN A 404 -27.37 -12.31 -11.23
C ASN A 404 -26.16 -12.12 -10.32
N PHE A 405 -24.95 -12.05 -10.87
CA PHE A 405 -23.75 -11.80 -10.07
C PHE A 405 -23.79 -10.45 -9.36
N VAL A 406 -24.39 -9.41 -9.93
CA VAL A 406 -24.54 -8.12 -9.25
C VAL A 406 -25.55 -8.20 -8.10
N HIS A 407 -26.63 -8.97 -8.27
CA HIS A 407 -27.68 -9.14 -7.27
C HIS A 407 -27.32 -10.09 -6.11
N GLU A 408 -26.45 -11.07 -6.34
CA GLU A 408 -25.93 -11.97 -5.31
C GLU A 408 -25.15 -11.24 -4.19
N GLY A 409 -24.66 -10.03 -4.47
CA GLY A 409 -24.11 -9.11 -3.48
C GLY A 409 -22.66 -8.70 -3.76
N PRO A 410 -22.02 -8.01 -2.79
CA PRO A 410 -20.64 -7.54 -2.92
C PRO A 410 -19.60 -8.60 -3.28
N GLU A 411 -19.83 -9.82 -2.83
CA GLU A 411 -18.90 -10.94 -2.94
C GLU A 411 -18.83 -11.52 -4.36
N SER A 412 -19.81 -11.22 -5.22
CA SER A 412 -19.91 -11.73 -6.59
C SER A 412 -19.58 -10.68 -7.66
N TRP A 413 -19.31 -9.42 -7.29
CA TRP A 413 -18.99 -8.36 -8.25
C TRP A 413 -17.74 -8.65 -9.08
N ARG A 414 -16.73 -9.29 -8.51
CA ARG A 414 -15.55 -9.68 -9.29
C ARG A 414 -15.93 -10.61 -10.43
N ASN A 415 -16.87 -11.54 -10.21
CA ASN A 415 -17.33 -12.44 -11.27
C ASN A 415 -18.03 -11.66 -12.38
N ALA A 416 -18.83 -10.65 -12.02
CA ALA A 416 -19.43 -9.75 -13.00
C ALA A 416 -18.37 -8.97 -13.80
N VAL A 417 -17.38 -8.38 -13.13
CA VAL A 417 -16.28 -7.67 -13.80
C VAL A 417 -15.46 -8.60 -14.69
N LYS A 418 -15.15 -9.82 -14.22
CA LYS A 418 -14.44 -10.84 -14.97
C LYS A 418 -15.21 -11.22 -16.24
N LEU A 419 -16.50 -11.54 -16.13
CA LEU A 419 -17.35 -11.86 -17.28
C LEU A 419 -17.42 -10.70 -18.29
N ALA A 420 -17.67 -9.48 -17.82
CA ALA A 420 -17.72 -8.30 -18.68
C ALA A 420 -16.39 -8.08 -19.40
N ARG A 421 -15.26 -8.21 -18.68
CA ARG A 421 -13.91 -8.09 -19.25
C ARG A 421 -13.63 -9.14 -20.31
N GLU A 422 -13.95 -10.41 -20.08
CA GLU A 422 -13.78 -11.45 -21.11
C GLU A 422 -14.59 -11.11 -22.36
N CYS A 423 -15.88 -10.73 -22.21
CA CYS A 423 -16.73 -10.34 -23.33
C CYS A 423 -16.18 -9.14 -24.13
N ILE A 424 -15.50 -8.19 -23.49
CA ILE A 424 -14.87 -7.05 -24.18
C ILE A 424 -13.87 -7.52 -25.24
N PHE A 425 -13.07 -8.54 -24.93
CA PHE A 425 -12.03 -9.07 -25.83
C PHE A 425 -12.54 -10.06 -26.88
N LEU A 426 -13.81 -10.48 -26.81
CA LEU A 426 -14.40 -11.48 -27.72
C LEU A 426 -15.05 -10.88 -29.00
N GLY A 427 -14.74 -9.63 -29.34
CA GLY A 427 -15.26 -9.02 -30.59
C GLY A 427 -16.73 -8.59 -30.54
N VAL A 428 -17.33 -8.54 -29.34
CA VAL A 428 -18.67 -7.98 -29.08
C VAL A 428 -18.72 -6.51 -29.53
N SER A 429 -19.84 -6.04 -30.08
CA SER A 429 -19.97 -4.65 -30.56
C SER A 429 -19.88 -3.63 -29.42
N ASP A 430 -19.48 -2.39 -29.71
CA ASP A 430 -19.42 -1.30 -28.73
C ASP A 430 -20.78 -1.07 -28.02
N LYS A 431 -21.88 -1.12 -28.78
CA LYS A 431 -23.24 -1.00 -28.25
C LYS A 431 -23.54 -2.11 -27.23
N ASP A 432 -23.17 -3.34 -27.56
CA ASP A 432 -23.45 -4.51 -26.72
C ASP A 432 -22.54 -4.56 -25.49
N VAL A 433 -21.30 -4.12 -25.62
CA VAL A 433 -20.40 -3.88 -24.48
C VAL A 433 -20.99 -2.88 -23.50
N LEU A 434 -21.50 -1.74 -23.98
CA LEU A 434 -22.13 -0.77 -23.11
C LEU A 434 -23.37 -1.36 -22.43
N ASN A 435 -24.12 -2.23 -23.10
CA ASN A 435 -25.23 -2.96 -22.48
C ASN A 435 -24.76 -3.93 -21.40
N LEU A 436 -23.65 -4.65 -21.62
CA LEU A 436 -23.06 -5.56 -20.63
C LEU A 436 -22.64 -4.83 -19.35
N ILE A 437 -22.22 -3.58 -19.44
CA ILE A 437 -21.70 -2.84 -18.27
C ILE A 437 -22.82 -2.10 -17.50
N LYS A 438 -24.02 -1.96 -18.07
CA LYS A 438 -25.16 -1.29 -17.43
C LYS A 438 -25.54 -1.87 -16.06
N PRO A 439 -25.61 -3.19 -15.84
CA PRO A 439 -25.89 -3.75 -14.52
C PRO A 439 -24.91 -3.24 -13.44
N LEU A 440 -23.61 -3.20 -13.78
CA LEU A 440 -22.56 -2.69 -12.90
C LEU A 440 -22.73 -1.19 -12.63
N GLN A 441 -23.03 -0.38 -13.66
CA GLN A 441 -23.28 1.07 -13.50
C GLN A 441 -24.51 1.35 -12.63
N ASN A 442 -25.61 0.63 -12.85
CA ASN A 442 -26.84 0.81 -12.08
C ASN A 442 -26.59 0.52 -10.60
N TYR A 443 -25.84 -0.55 -10.31
CA TYR A 443 -25.51 -0.93 -8.96
C TYR A 443 -24.50 0.04 -8.30
N ALA A 444 -23.51 0.51 -9.06
CA ALA A 444 -22.52 1.46 -8.58
C ALA A 444 -23.14 2.76 -8.05
N ARG A 445 -24.30 3.20 -8.58
CA ARG A 445 -25.05 4.35 -8.04
C ARG A 445 -25.55 4.12 -6.62
N SER A 446 -25.81 2.88 -6.23
CA SER A 446 -26.25 2.51 -4.89
C SER A 446 -25.10 2.15 -3.95
N ASN A 447 -23.93 1.78 -4.50
CA ASN A 447 -22.74 1.36 -3.75
C ASN A 447 -21.43 1.88 -4.38
N PRO A 448 -21.11 3.17 -4.17
CA PRO A 448 -20.12 3.88 -4.98
C PRO A 448 -18.67 3.37 -4.82
N VAL A 449 -18.19 3.21 -3.59
CA VAL A 449 -16.75 3.20 -3.28
C VAL A 449 -15.96 2.08 -3.98
N VAL A 450 -16.44 0.84 -3.94
CA VAL A 450 -15.74 -0.31 -4.54
C VAL A 450 -16.05 -0.44 -6.04
N MET A 451 -17.26 -0.04 -6.44
CA MET A 451 -17.73 -0.21 -7.82
C MET A 451 -17.04 0.74 -8.81
N TYR A 452 -16.52 1.88 -8.36
CA TYR A 452 -15.74 2.75 -9.25
C TYR A 452 -14.43 2.12 -9.70
N ALA A 453 -13.71 1.42 -8.83
CA ALA A 453 -12.48 0.71 -9.22
C ALA A 453 -12.78 -0.42 -10.22
N ALA A 454 -13.91 -1.11 -10.04
CA ALA A 454 -14.39 -2.12 -11.00
C ALA A 454 -14.68 -1.50 -12.37
N ILE A 455 -15.43 -0.40 -12.40
CA ILE A 455 -15.81 0.29 -13.65
C ILE A 455 -14.59 0.94 -14.32
N GLU A 456 -13.65 1.51 -13.56
CA GLU A 456 -12.39 2.02 -14.10
C GLU A 456 -11.55 0.88 -14.72
N SER A 457 -11.47 -0.29 -14.06
CA SER A 457 -10.79 -1.47 -14.62
C SER A 457 -11.41 -1.93 -15.95
N LEU A 458 -12.74 -1.83 -16.09
CA LEU A 458 -13.42 -2.13 -17.35
C LEU A 458 -13.17 -1.07 -18.42
N ALA A 459 -13.15 0.22 -18.06
CA ALA A 459 -12.77 1.29 -18.98
C ALA A 459 -11.34 1.09 -19.51
N ASP A 460 -10.42 0.66 -18.64
CA ASP A 460 -9.06 0.32 -19.04
C ASP A 460 -9.01 -0.89 -19.99
N SER A 461 -9.81 -1.92 -19.70
CA SER A 461 -9.94 -3.10 -20.57
C SER A 461 -10.43 -2.71 -21.97
N LEU A 462 -11.32 -1.72 -22.07
CA LEU A 462 -11.83 -1.21 -23.35
C LEU A 462 -10.77 -0.49 -24.16
N ASP A 463 -9.98 0.38 -23.53
CA ASP A 463 -8.86 1.04 -24.21
C ASP A 463 -7.86 0.01 -24.75
N VAL A 464 -7.54 -1.01 -23.95
CA VAL A 464 -6.64 -2.09 -24.36
C VAL A 464 -7.22 -2.90 -25.52
N ALA A 465 -8.54 -3.09 -25.55
CA ALA A 465 -9.26 -3.73 -26.65
C ALA A 465 -9.45 -2.83 -27.89
N GLY A 466 -8.99 -1.57 -27.85
CA GLY A 466 -9.16 -0.59 -28.94
C GLY A 466 -10.56 0.03 -29.03
N LYS A 467 -11.42 -0.17 -28.02
CA LYS A 467 -12.80 0.38 -27.95
C LYS A 467 -12.83 1.73 -27.24
N VAL A 468 -12.05 2.68 -27.76
CA VAL A 468 -11.74 3.98 -27.11
C VAL A 468 -12.99 4.82 -26.86
N GLU A 469 -13.95 4.85 -27.79
CA GLU A 469 -15.20 5.61 -27.60
C GLU A 469 -16.07 5.02 -26.48
N SER A 470 -16.17 3.69 -26.42
CA SER A 470 -16.86 3.00 -25.31
C SER A 470 -16.17 3.28 -23.97
N ALA A 471 -14.83 3.26 -23.93
CA ALA A 471 -14.07 3.60 -22.73
C ALA A 471 -14.33 5.06 -22.29
N LYS A 472 -14.37 5.99 -23.24
CA LYS A 472 -14.67 7.41 -23.00
C LYS A 472 -16.07 7.59 -22.39
N VAL A 473 -17.10 6.93 -22.95
CA VAL A 473 -18.47 6.97 -22.40
C VAL A 473 -18.49 6.51 -20.94
N ILE A 474 -17.76 5.45 -20.60
CA ILE A 474 -17.68 4.97 -19.22
C ILE A 474 -16.97 5.96 -18.31
N ARG A 475 -15.88 6.59 -18.76
CA ARG A 475 -15.17 7.59 -17.95
C ARG A 475 -15.97 8.87 -17.76
N GLU A 476 -16.69 9.32 -18.77
CA GLU A 476 -17.64 10.44 -18.64
C GLU A 476 -18.73 10.10 -17.62
N TRP A 477 -19.26 8.88 -17.67
CA TRP A 477 -20.19 8.39 -16.65
C TRP A 477 -19.56 8.41 -15.25
N LEU A 478 -18.31 7.94 -15.09
CA LEU A 478 -17.59 8.00 -13.81
C LEU A 478 -17.48 9.44 -13.30
N VAL A 479 -17.04 10.38 -14.14
CA VAL A 479 -16.91 11.80 -13.76
C VAL A 479 -18.25 12.39 -13.32
N MET A 480 -19.34 12.13 -14.04
CA MET A 480 -20.68 12.65 -13.71
C MET A 480 -21.28 12.07 -12.43
N ASN A 481 -20.83 10.90 -11.98
CA ASN A 481 -21.37 10.22 -10.81
C ASN A 481 -20.38 10.21 -9.62
N LEU A 482 -19.19 10.80 -9.78
CA LEU A 482 -18.17 10.99 -8.73
C LEU A 482 -18.14 12.42 -8.15
N SER A 483 -18.67 13.40 -8.89
CA SER A 483 -18.90 14.78 -8.45
C SER A 483 -20.14 14.88 -7.57
#